data_AF-A0A7N2L8V3-F1
#
_entry.id   AF-A0A7N2L8V3-F1
#
_cell.length_a   1.000
_cell.length_b   1.000
_cell.length_c   1.000
_cell.angle_alpha   90.00
_cell.angle_beta   90.00
_cell.angle_gamma   90.00
#
_symmetry.space_group_name_H-M   'P 1'
#
loop_
_entity.id
_entity.type
_entity.pdbx_description
1 polymer ?
#
loop_
_entity_poly.entity_id
_entity_poly.type
_entity_poly.pdbx_seq_one_letter_code
_entity_poly.pdbx_strand_id
1 'polypeptide(L)' 'MCSNGCKEFAKVKCRRRRRQAARGAVKMKVKKLQRLVPGGEGLNPDRLFLRTADYILHLRLQVDVLQTLSKISKP' A
#
# COMPACT_ATOMS: atom_id res chain seq x y z
N MET A 1 14.85 -36.34 -29.31
CA MET A 1 15.16 -34.94 -28.95
C MET A 1 13.85 -34.24 -28.55
N CYS A 2 13.57 -33.99 -27.26
CA CYS A 2 12.40 -33.18 -26.81
C CYS A 2 12.54 -32.61 -25.38
N SER A 3 13.76 -32.41 -24.87
CA SER A 3 13.98 -32.09 -23.45
C SER A 3 13.89 -30.59 -23.11
N ASN A 4 13.94 -29.71 -24.12
CA ASN A 4 13.95 -28.25 -23.91
C ASN A 4 12.55 -27.62 -23.81
N GLY A 5 11.52 -28.23 -24.40
CA GLY A 5 10.15 -27.70 -24.35
C GLY A 5 9.59 -27.68 -22.91
N CYS A 6 9.67 -28.81 -22.21
CA CYS A 6 9.12 -28.94 -20.85
C CYS A 6 9.76 -27.97 -19.82
N LYS A 7 11.06 -27.67 -19.95
CA LYS A 7 11.77 -26.72 -19.08
C LYS A 7 11.29 -25.28 -19.29
N GLU A 8 11.08 -24.87 -20.53
CA GLU A 8 10.60 -23.52 -20.86
C GLU A 8 9.14 -23.31 -20.43
N PHE A 9 8.26 -24.30 -20.62
CA PHE A 9 6.88 -24.25 -20.13
C PHE A 9 6.79 -24.15 -18.60
N ALA A 10 7.64 -24.89 -17.86
CA ALA A 10 7.72 -24.80 -16.40
C ALA A 10 8.17 -23.41 -15.93
N LYS A 11 9.15 -22.81 -16.60
CA LYS A 11 9.67 -21.46 -16.31
C LYS A 11 8.60 -20.38 -16.52
N VAL A 12 7.83 -20.47 -17.60
CA VAL A 12 6.70 -19.55 -17.88
C VAL A 12 5.58 -19.70 -16.84
N LYS A 13 5.24 -20.94 -16.46
CA LYS A 13 4.20 -21.22 -15.45
C LYS A 13 4.58 -20.66 -14.07
N CYS A 14 5.84 -20.81 -13.66
CA CYS A 14 6.34 -20.23 -12.40
C CYS A 14 6.29 -18.69 -12.42
N ARG A 15 6.72 -18.06 -13.52
CA ARG A 15 6.63 -16.60 -13.70
C ARG A 15 5.19 -16.09 -13.60
N ARG A 16 4.22 -16.78 -14.21
CA ARG A 16 2.80 -16.43 -14.11
C ARG A 16 2.27 -16.50 -12.68
N ARG A 17 2.59 -17.58 -11.95
CA ARG A 17 2.21 -17.74 -10.53
C ARG A 17 2.77 -16.62 -9.66
N ARG A 18 4.05 -16.27 -9.82
CA ARG A 18 4.68 -15.16 -9.07
C ARG A 18 3.99 -13.82 -9.34
N ARG A 19 3.64 -13.52 -10.60
CA ARG A 19 2.90 -12.30 -10.95
C ARG A 19 1.51 -12.25 -10.32
N GLN A 20 0.80 -13.38 -10.31
CA GLN A 20 -0.51 -13.47 -9.66
C GLN A 20 -0.41 -13.27 -8.14
N ALA A 21 0.59 -13.88 -7.49
CA ALA A 21 0.86 -13.68 -6.07
C ALA A 21 1.18 -12.21 -5.75
N ALA A 22 2.02 -11.56 -6.56
CA ALA A 22 2.33 -10.13 -6.40
C ALA A 22 1.09 -9.24 -6.53
N ARG A 23 0.23 -9.49 -7.53
CA ARG A 23 -1.04 -8.77 -7.70
C ARG A 23 -1.97 -8.98 -6.50
N GLY A 24 -2.05 -10.21 -5.98
CA GLY A 24 -2.82 -10.52 -4.78
C GLY A 24 -2.32 -9.74 -3.56
N ALA A 25 -1.00 -9.69 -3.36
CA ALA A 25 -0.39 -8.94 -2.26
C ALA A 25 -0.67 -7.43 -2.36
N VAL A 26 -0.59 -6.84 -3.55
CA VAL A 26 -0.93 -5.43 -3.77
C VAL A 26 -2.40 -5.17 -3.45
N LYS A 27 -3.32 -6.02 -3.91
CA LYS A 27 -4.76 -5.89 -3.61
C LYS A 27 -5.04 -5.92 -2.10
N MET A 28 -4.35 -6.78 -1.36
CA MET A 28 -4.47 -6.85 0.11
C MET A 28 -3.93 -5.59 0.79
N LYS A 29 -2.80 -5.05 0.32
CA LYS A 29 -2.24 -3.79 0.84
C LYS A 29 -3.17 -2.60 0.57
N VAL A 30 -3.75 -2.51 -0.63
CA VAL A 30 -4.73 -1.47 -0.98
C VAL A 30 -5.96 -1.58 -0.08
N LYS A 31 -6.53 -2.77 0.10
CA LYS A 31 -7.65 -2.98 1.04
C LYS A 31 -7.33 -2.57 2.47
N LYS A 32 -6.12 -2.88 2.94
CA LYS A 32 -5.68 -2.46 4.28
C LYS A 32 -5.59 -0.94 4.37
N LEU A 33 -5.06 -0.28 3.34
CA LEU A 33 -4.97 1.17 3.29
C LEU A 33 -6.35 1.84 3.27
N GLN A 34 -7.30 1.30 2.51
CA GLN A 34 -8.70 1.80 2.48
C GLN A 34 -9.34 1.83 3.87
N ARG A 35 -9.05 0.84 4.73
CA ARG A 35 -9.57 0.78 6.11
C ARG A 35 -8.87 1.73 7.07
N LEU A 36 -7.62 2.11 6.80
CA LEU A 36 -6.84 3.00 7.65
C LEU A 36 -7.12 4.48 7.37
N VAL A 37 -7.45 4.80 6.13
CA VAL A 37 -7.66 6.19 5.68
C VAL A 37 -9.12 6.57 5.91
N PRO A 38 -9.41 7.67 6.64
CA PRO A 38 -10.77 8.14 6.83
C PRO A 38 -11.45 8.47 5.49
N GLY A 39 -12.60 7.83 5.24
CA GLY A 39 -13.32 7.93 3.96
C GLY A 39 -12.63 7.20 2.80
N GLY A 40 -11.66 6.32 3.08
CA GLY A 40 -10.89 5.57 2.09
C GLY A 40 -11.59 4.31 1.56
N GLU A 41 -12.64 3.85 2.21
CA GLU A 41 -13.33 2.61 1.85
C GLU A 41 -13.95 2.70 0.45
N GLY A 42 -13.70 1.68 -0.38
CA GLY A 42 -14.19 1.65 -1.76
C GLY A 42 -13.50 2.60 -2.74
N LEU A 43 -12.55 3.44 -2.30
CA LEU A 43 -11.83 4.34 -3.23
C LEU A 43 -10.93 3.57 -4.19
N ASN A 44 -10.93 4.01 -5.45
CA ASN A 44 -9.95 3.57 -6.44
C ASN A 44 -8.52 3.96 -6.00
N PRO A 45 -7.48 3.19 -6.38
CA PRO A 45 -6.11 3.41 -5.92
C PRO A 45 -5.59 4.84 -6.08
N ASP A 46 -5.86 5.49 -7.21
CA ASP A 46 -5.35 6.83 -7.49
C ASP A 46 -5.91 7.87 -6.50
N ARG A 47 -7.22 7.82 -6.24
CA ARG A 47 -7.89 8.68 -5.25
C ARG A 47 -7.49 8.31 -3.82
N LEU A 48 -7.34 7.02 -3.54
CA LEU A 48 -6.92 6.53 -2.24
C LEU A 48 -5.53 7.06 -1.88
N PHE A 49 -4.58 7.04 -2.82
CA PHE A 49 -3.22 7.53 -2.55
C PHE A 49 -3.18 9.04 -2.36
N LEU A 50 -3.93 9.81 -3.14
CA LEU A 50 -4.06 11.26 -2.92
C LEU A 50 -4.61 11.56 -1.52
N ARG A 51 -5.74 10.93 -1.16
CA ARG A 51 -6.35 11.07 0.18
C ARG A 51 -5.41 10.63 1.30
N THR A 52 -4.62 9.59 1.05
CA THR A 52 -3.59 9.11 1.99
C THR A 52 -2.51 10.16 2.21
N ALA A 53 -2.05 10.83 1.15
CA ALA A 53 -1.04 11.89 1.26
C ALA A 53 -1.58 13.06 2.10
N ASP A 54 -2.80 13.51 1.83
CA ASP A 54 -3.48 14.55 2.61
C ASP A 54 -3.61 14.15 4.09
N TYR A 55 -4.00 12.90 4.35
CA TYR A 55 -4.18 12.40 5.71
C TYR A 55 -2.85 12.29 6.47
N ILE A 56 -1.76 11.84 5.82
CA ILE A 56 -0.42 11.84 6.43
C ILE A 56 0.00 13.26 6.80
N LEU A 57 -0.20 14.23 5.91
CA LEU A 57 0.12 15.62 6.18
C LEU A 57 -0.68 16.15 7.37
N HIS A 58 -1.99 15.90 7.40
CA HIS A 58 -2.87 16.29 8.50
C HIS A 58 -2.36 15.73 9.85
N LEU A 59 -2.06 14.43 9.91
CA LEU A 59 -1.58 13.79 11.14
C LEU A 59 -0.25 14.37 11.61
N ARG A 60 0.68 14.66 10.69
CA ARG A 60 1.96 15.30 11.02
C ARG A 60 1.73 16.66 11.66
N LEU A 61 0.91 17.50 11.04
CA LEU A 61 0.58 18.82 11.57
C LEU A 61 -0.07 18.76 12.95
N GLN A 62 -1.00 17.82 13.17
CA GLN A 62 -1.61 17.61 14.49
C GLN A 62 -0.57 17.28 15.56
N VAL A 63 0.34 16.35 15.26
CA VAL A 63 1.43 15.96 16.18
C VAL A 63 2.37 17.13 16.43
N ASP A 64 2.76 17.88 15.40
CA ASP A 64 3.67 19.01 15.51
C ASP A 64 3.10 20.13 16.39
N VAL A 65 1.79 20.43 16.25
CA VAL A 65 1.08 21.39 17.11
C VAL A 65 1.08 20.91 18.56
N LEU A 66 0.68 19.65 18.80
CA LEU A 66 0.63 19.10 20.17
C LEU A 66 2.02 19.07 20.83
N GLN A 67 3.06 18.74 20.08
CA GLN A 67 4.43 18.77 20.58
C GLN A 67 4.89 20.18 20.90
N THR A 68 4.54 21.16 20.07
CA THR A 68 4.86 22.57 20.30
C THR A 68 4.18 23.09 21.56
N LEU A 69 2.88 22.81 21.71
CA LEU A 69 2.13 23.17 22.91
C LEU A 69 2.69 22.49 24.16
N SER A 70 3.05 21.21 24.08
CA SER A 70 3.66 20.49 25.21
C SER A 70 5.03 21.04 25.61
N LYS A 71 5.81 21.57 24.65
CA LYS A 71 7.09 22.22 24.95
C LYS A 71 6.88 23.56 25.65
N ILE A 72 5.88 24.32 25.24
CA ILE A 72 5.53 25.62 25.84
C ILE A 72 4.92 25.43 27.23
N SER A 73 4.16 24.35 27.45
CA SER A 73 3.46 24.09 28.72
C SER A 73 4.34 23.47 29.80
N LYS A 74 5.54 23.00 29.47
CA LYS A 74 6.52 22.54 30.47
C LYS A 74 7.21 23.78 31.04
N PRO A 75 7.01 24.10 32.33
CA PRO A 75 7.69 25.22 32.98
C PRO A 75 9.21 25.01 33.04
#